data_AF-A0A1Q3HU48-F1
#
_entry.id   AF-A0A1Q3HU48-F1
#
_cell.length_a   1.000
_cell.length_b   1.000
_cell.length_c   1.000
_cell.angle_alpha   90.00
_cell.angle_beta   90.00
_cell.angle_gamma   90.00
#
_symmetry.space_group_name_H-M   'P 1'
#
loop_
_entity.id
_entity.type
_entity.pdbx_description
1 polymer ?
#
loop_
_entity_poly.entity_id
_entity_poly.type
_entity_poly.pdbx_seq_one_letter_code
_entity_poly.pdbx_strand_id
1 'polypeptide(L)'
;MASLLDSLERSRLLKDRDAAREVLNPAEPPHVSLLRLCDAGLLEGGLTVAFGVRPDELVGPLTMAMGGAAKRFKVVDVRERPRLELHVLAGETSERWEVEDLWALVHNLNSLYRDASDVRAIALLGEWNDALQLLCVDKRALPRLLRERFFAPQNRDALEREPERS
;
A
#
# COMPACT_ATOMS: atom_id res chain seq x y z
N MET A 1 26.75 -5.03 2.48
CA MET A 1 25.41 -4.51 2.17
C MET A 1 24.56 -5.71 1.80
N ALA A 2 23.38 -5.88 2.41
CA ALA A 2 22.50 -6.97 2.02
C ALA A 2 21.90 -6.70 0.63
N SER A 3 21.72 -7.73 -0.18
CA SER A 3 21.06 -7.57 -1.47
C SER A 3 19.58 -7.17 -1.27
N LEU A 4 18.97 -6.52 -2.27
CA LEU A 4 17.55 -6.16 -2.24
C LEU A 4 16.68 -7.36 -1.83
N LEU A 5 16.91 -8.52 -2.46
CA LEU A 5 16.17 -9.75 -2.18
C LEU A 5 16.32 -10.21 -0.73
N ASP A 6 17.52 -10.14 -0.15
CA ASP A 6 17.74 -10.50 1.26
C ASP A 6 17.01 -9.55 2.21
N SER A 7 16.89 -8.27 1.86
CA SER A 7 16.11 -7.31 2.63
C SER A 7 14.61 -7.57 2.51
N LEU A 8 14.11 -7.86 1.31
CA LEU A 8 12.69 -8.18 1.09
C LEU A 8 12.27 -9.49 1.76
N GLU A 9 13.11 -10.53 1.69
CA GLU A 9 12.86 -11.81 2.33
C GLU A 9 12.86 -11.69 3.86
N ARG A 10 13.83 -10.98 4.45
CA ARG A 10 13.85 -10.71 5.90
C ARG A 10 12.64 -9.91 6.38
N SER A 11 12.03 -9.11 5.51
CA SER A 11 10.81 -8.36 5.79
C SER A 11 9.54 -9.13 5.40
N ARG A 12 9.66 -10.37 4.91
CA ARG A 12 8.56 -11.22 4.42
C ARG A 12 7.71 -10.55 3.33
N LEU A 13 8.35 -9.74 2.50
CA LEU A 13 7.71 -9.00 1.40
C LEU A 13 7.84 -9.73 0.06
N LEU A 14 8.54 -10.85 0.01
CA LEU A 14 8.82 -11.59 -1.21
C LEU A 14 7.99 -12.88 -1.25
N LYS A 15 7.26 -13.12 -2.35
CA LYS A 15 6.48 -14.35 -2.53
C LYS A 15 7.35 -15.51 -3.02
N ASP A 16 8.20 -15.23 -4.00
CA ASP A 16 9.06 -16.21 -4.65
C ASP A 16 10.41 -15.56 -4.96
N ARG A 17 11.48 -16.13 -4.39
CA ARG A 17 12.83 -15.59 -4.52
C ARG A 17 13.47 -15.91 -5.85
N ASP A 18 13.18 -17.07 -6.42
CA ASP A 18 13.80 -17.51 -7.67
C ASP A 18 13.15 -16.76 -8.84
N ALA A 19 11.82 -16.66 -8.86
CA ALA A 19 11.12 -15.84 -9.84
C ALA A 19 11.52 -14.35 -9.75
N ALA A 20 11.77 -13.83 -8.54
CA ALA A 20 12.24 -12.47 -8.35
C ALA A 20 13.64 -12.24 -8.94
N ARG A 21 14.54 -13.22 -8.90
CA ARG A 21 15.87 -13.09 -9.50
C ARG A 21 15.82 -12.92 -11.02
N GLU A 22 14.91 -13.62 -11.67
CA GLU A 22 14.77 -13.61 -13.14
C GLU A 22 14.29 -12.25 -13.67
N VAL A 23 13.51 -11.50 -12.89
CA VAL A 23 12.99 -10.20 -13.33
C VAL A 23 13.90 -9.03 -12.94
N LEU A 24 14.85 -9.22 -12.01
CA LEU A 24 15.69 -8.13 -11.54
C LEU A 24 16.77 -7.76 -12.56
N ASN A 25 16.95 -6.45 -12.75
CA ASN A 25 18.06 -5.90 -13.50
C ASN A 25 19.09 -5.28 -12.55
N PRO A 26 20.32 -5.82 -12.44
CA PRO A 26 21.34 -5.30 -11.53
C PRO A 26 21.78 -3.85 -11.79
N ALA A 27 21.53 -3.33 -13.00
CA ALA A 27 21.85 -1.95 -13.35
C ALA A 27 20.78 -0.94 -12.87
N GLU A 28 19.60 -1.40 -12.47
CA GLU A 28 18.50 -0.54 -12.03
C GLU A 28 18.73 -0.04 -10.60
N PRO A 29 18.30 1.21 -10.29
CA PRO A 29 18.21 1.66 -8.92
C PRO A 29 17.31 0.75 -8.08
N PRO A 30 17.61 0.51 -6.79
CA PRO A 30 16.84 -0.43 -5.96
C PRO A 30 15.34 -0.12 -5.83
N HIS A 31 14.94 1.15 -5.88
CA HIS A 31 13.52 1.54 -5.85
C HIS A 31 12.79 1.18 -7.15
N VAL A 32 13.46 1.23 -8.30
CA VAL A 32 12.92 0.79 -9.59
C VAL A 32 12.73 -0.72 -9.59
N SER A 33 13.72 -1.46 -9.06
CA SER A 33 13.60 -2.90 -8.88
C SER A 33 12.40 -3.29 -8.00
N LEU A 34 12.06 -2.49 -6.98
CA LEU A 34 10.86 -2.72 -6.16
C LEU A 34 9.57 -2.54 -6.97
N LEU A 35 9.47 -1.49 -7.80
CA LEU A 35 8.33 -1.27 -8.70
C LEU A 35 8.14 -2.45 -9.66
N ARG A 36 9.24 -2.92 -10.26
CA ARG A 36 9.23 -4.06 -11.17
C ARG A 36 8.76 -5.36 -10.49
N LEU A 37 9.21 -5.61 -9.26
CA LEU A 37 8.75 -6.76 -8.49
C LEU A 37 7.27 -6.67 -8.12
N CYS A 38 6.77 -5.45 -7.87
CA CYS A 38 5.35 -5.20 -7.61
C CYS A 38 4.50 -5.52 -8.85
N ASP A 39 4.89 -4.96 -10.00
CA ASP A 39 4.25 -5.17 -11.30
C ASP A 39 4.24 -6.65 -11.72
N ALA A 40 5.33 -7.37 -11.45
CA ALA A 40 5.43 -8.82 -11.68
C ALA A 40 4.59 -9.66 -10.70
N GLY A 41 3.90 -9.05 -9.73
CA GLY A 41 3.08 -9.73 -8.75
C GLY A 41 3.89 -10.52 -7.69
N LEU A 42 5.19 -10.26 -7.56
CA LEU A 42 6.12 -11.02 -6.71
C LEU A 42 6.27 -10.45 -5.30
N LEU A 43 5.64 -9.30 -5.02
CA LEU A 43 5.60 -8.72 -3.68
C LEU A 43 4.35 -9.16 -2.91
N GLU A 44 4.56 -9.61 -1.68
CA GLU A 44 3.51 -9.88 -0.72
C GLU A 44 2.80 -8.57 -0.34
N GLY A 45 1.47 -8.52 -0.50
CA GLY A 45 0.70 -7.28 -0.33
C GLY A 45 0.90 -6.23 -1.43
N GLY A 46 1.62 -6.55 -2.52
CA GLY A 46 1.76 -5.66 -3.68
C GLY A 46 0.47 -5.57 -4.49
N LEU A 47 0.12 -4.36 -4.94
CA LEU A 47 -0.98 -4.11 -5.87
C LEU A 47 -0.51 -3.22 -7.02
N THR A 48 -0.99 -3.54 -8.22
CA THR A 48 -0.81 -2.74 -9.43
C THR A 48 -2.16 -2.19 -9.83
N VAL A 49 -2.26 -0.86 -9.94
CA VAL A 49 -3.50 -0.15 -10.22
C VAL A 49 -3.37 0.61 -11.52
N ALA A 50 -4.15 0.23 -12.52
CA ALA A 50 -4.20 0.94 -13.79
C ALA A 50 -4.64 2.39 -13.60
N PHE A 51 -4.14 3.28 -14.44
CA PHE A 51 -4.63 4.66 -14.46
C PHE A 51 -6.11 4.71 -14.87
N GLY A 52 -6.88 5.55 -14.18
CA GLY A 52 -8.32 5.73 -14.44
C GLY A 52 -9.25 4.81 -13.63
N VAL A 53 -8.73 3.89 -12.82
CA VAL A 53 -9.55 3.16 -11.84
C VAL A 53 -10.07 4.16 -10.80
N ARG A 54 -11.36 4.09 -10.50
CA ARG A 54 -11.98 5.01 -9.55
C ARG A 54 -11.64 4.64 -8.10
N PRO A 55 -11.58 5.61 -7.18
CA PRO A 55 -11.29 5.31 -5.78
C PRO A 55 -12.27 4.32 -5.13
N ASP A 56 -13.57 4.41 -5.43
CA ASP A 56 -14.58 3.50 -4.87
C ASP A 56 -14.38 2.04 -5.30
N GLU A 57 -13.88 1.81 -6.51
CA GLU A 57 -13.56 0.48 -7.03
C GLU A 57 -12.34 -0.14 -6.31
N LEU A 58 -11.45 0.69 -5.77
CA LEU A 58 -10.22 0.24 -5.10
C LEU A 58 -10.41 -0.08 -3.63
N VAL A 59 -11.51 0.34 -3.01
CA VAL A 59 -11.78 0.09 -1.59
C VAL A 59 -11.68 -1.40 -1.26
N GLY A 60 -12.36 -2.25 -2.03
CA GLY A 60 -12.37 -3.70 -1.80
C GLY A 60 -10.97 -4.33 -1.89
N PRO A 61 -10.27 -4.17 -3.03
CA PRO A 61 -8.90 -4.66 -3.18
C PRO A 61 -7.94 -4.15 -2.10
N LEU A 62 -7.97 -2.85 -1.78
CA LEU A 62 -7.08 -2.26 -0.78
C LEU A 62 -7.37 -2.80 0.62
N THR A 63 -8.63 -2.80 1.05
CA THR A 63 -9.00 -3.28 2.38
C THR A 63 -8.76 -4.78 2.57
N MET A 64 -8.86 -5.57 1.49
CA MET A 64 -8.47 -6.97 1.50
C MET A 64 -6.96 -7.15 1.68
N ALA A 65 -6.14 -6.38 0.95
CA ALA A 65 -4.69 -6.43 1.03
C ALA A 65 -4.13 -5.88 2.35
N MET A 66 -4.80 -4.85 2.91
CA MET A 66 -4.53 -4.34 4.27
C MET A 66 -4.72 -5.42 5.33
N GLY A 67 -5.73 -6.29 5.15
CA GLY A 67 -5.99 -7.40 6.05
C GLY A 67 -6.60 -7.00 7.39
N GLY A 68 -6.55 -7.90 8.38
CA GLY A 68 -7.04 -7.64 9.73
C GLY A 68 -8.48 -7.11 9.80
N ALA A 69 -8.69 -6.12 10.65
CA ALA A 69 -9.96 -5.40 10.78
C ALA A 69 -10.43 -4.72 9.49
N ALA A 70 -9.52 -4.32 8.59
CA ALA A 70 -9.87 -3.66 7.34
C ALA A 70 -10.72 -4.54 6.42
N LYS A 71 -10.61 -5.87 6.51
CA LYS A 71 -11.48 -6.80 5.75
C LYS A 71 -12.98 -6.65 6.04
N ARG A 72 -13.35 -5.98 7.14
CA ARG A 72 -14.75 -5.70 7.51
C ARG A 72 -15.22 -4.31 7.08
N PHE A 73 -14.37 -3.54 6.41
CA PHE A 73 -14.72 -2.24 5.86
C PHE A 73 -15.87 -2.37 4.87
N LYS A 74 -16.84 -1.47 4.94
CA LYS A 74 -17.98 -1.43 4.02
C LYS A 74 -18.16 -0.02 3.48
N VAL A 75 -18.40 0.07 2.18
CA VAL A 75 -19.00 1.25 1.56
C VAL A 75 -20.52 1.06 1.62
N VAL A 76 -21.20 2.01 2.25
CA VAL A 76 -22.65 1.98 2.50
C VAL A 76 -23.40 2.79 1.44
N ASP A 77 -22.84 3.92 1.04
CA ASP A 77 -23.39 4.81 0.01
C ASP A 77 -22.25 5.48 -0.77
N VAL A 78 -22.50 5.80 -2.03
CA VAL A 78 -21.57 6.52 -2.91
C VAL A 78 -22.34 7.64 -3.60
N ARG A 79 -21.87 8.88 -3.45
CA ARG A 79 -22.50 10.05 -4.06
C ARG A 79 -21.51 10.78 -4.95
N GLU A 80 -21.96 11.24 -6.11
CA GLU A 80 -21.07 11.73 -7.17
C GLU A 80 -21.18 13.25 -7.45
N ARG A 81 -21.67 14.08 -6.52
CA ARG A 81 -21.83 15.54 -6.80
C ARG A 81 -21.61 16.42 -5.56
N PRO A 82 -20.74 17.46 -5.62
CA PRO A 82 -19.82 17.85 -6.70
C PRO A 82 -18.49 17.07 -6.73
N ARG A 83 -18.23 16.23 -5.72
CA ARG A 83 -17.07 15.34 -5.58
C ARG A 83 -17.57 13.93 -5.25
N LEU A 84 -16.72 12.92 -5.45
CA LEU A 84 -17.01 11.57 -5.01
C LEU A 84 -17.00 11.54 -3.47
N GLU A 85 -18.15 11.23 -2.88
CA GLU A 85 -18.33 11.07 -1.44
C GLU A 85 -18.63 9.60 -1.13
N LEU A 86 -17.81 9.00 -0.26
CA LEU A 86 -18.00 7.64 0.23
C LEU A 86 -18.57 7.69 1.64
N HIS A 87 -19.69 7.03 1.86
CA HIS A 87 -20.21 6.79 3.21
C HIS A 87 -19.75 5.41 3.62
N VAL A 88 -18.98 5.33 4.68
CA VAL A 88 -18.23 4.12 5.03
C VAL A 88 -18.57 3.67 6.44
N LEU A 89 -18.44 2.37 6.66
CA LEU A 89 -18.59 1.74 7.96
C LEU A 89 -17.36 0.85 8.23
N ALA A 90 -16.67 1.13 9.33
CA ALA A 90 -15.51 0.38 9.78
C ALA A 90 -15.72 -0.04 11.24
N GLY A 91 -16.16 -1.28 11.44
CA GLY A 91 -16.64 -1.72 12.76
C GLY A 91 -17.90 -0.96 13.15
N GLU A 92 -17.81 -0.18 14.23
CA GLU A 92 -18.91 0.67 14.73
C GLU A 92 -18.80 2.12 14.25
N THR A 93 -17.70 2.48 13.58
CA THR A 93 -17.45 3.85 13.13
C THR A 93 -18.07 4.09 11.76
N SER A 94 -18.93 5.09 11.66
CA SER A 94 -19.45 5.58 10.37
C SER A 94 -18.83 6.92 10.02
N GLU A 95 -18.29 7.04 8.81
CA GLU A 95 -17.67 8.27 8.31
C GLU A 95 -18.17 8.63 6.91
N ARG A 96 -18.01 9.90 6.54
CA ARG A 96 -18.19 10.39 5.18
C ARG A 96 -16.86 10.95 4.69
N TRP A 97 -16.42 10.46 3.55
CA TRP A 97 -15.14 10.82 2.96
C TRP A 97 -15.36 11.47 1.60
N GLU A 98 -14.88 12.69 1.42
CA GLU A 98 -14.63 13.22 0.08
C GLU A 98 -13.34 12.59 -0.44
N VAL A 99 -13.43 11.88 -1.56
CA VAL A 99 -12.31 11.12 -2.13
C VAL A 99 -12.09 11.57 -3.57
N GLU A 100 -11.20 12.53 -3.75
CA GLU A 100 -10.89 13.10 -5.07
C GLU A 100 -10.06 12.13 -5.92
N ASP A 101 -9.16 11.38 -5.29
CA ASP A 101 -8.23 10.48 -5.95
C ASP A 101 -7.80 9.31 -5.04
N LEU A 102 -6.92 8.46 -5.57
CA LEU A 102 -6.35 7.34 -4.84
C LEU A 102 -5.49 7.78 -3.65
N TRP A 103 -4.86 8.95 -3.71
CA TRP A 103 -4.05 9.47 -2.61
C TRP A 103 -4.92 9.79 -1.39
N ALA A 104 -6.04 10.48 -1.60
CA ALA A 104 -7.04 10.76 -0.58
C ALA A 104 -7.59 9.46 0.01
N LEU A 105 -7.89 8.45 -0.83
CA LEU A 105 -8.37 7.16 -0.35
C LEU A 105 -7.33 6.45 0.55
N VAL A 106 -6.08 6.36 0.10
CA VAL A 106 -4.99 5.75 0.86
C VAL A 106 -4.75 6.49 2.16
N HIS A 107 -4.79 7.82 2.14
CA HIS A 107 -4.68 8.64 3.33
C HIS A 107 -5.79 8.33 4.35
N ASN A 108 -7.05 8.29 3.90
CA ASN A 108 -8.19 8.01 4.77
C ASN A 108 -8.12 6.60 5.35
N LEU A 109 -7.79 5.59 4.54
CA LEU A 109 -7.64 4.20 4.99
C LEU A 109 -6.52 4.03 6.01
N ASN A 110 -5.32 4.57 5.73
CA ASN A 110 -4.21 4.50 6.68
C ASN A 110 -4.55 5.24 7.98
N SER A 111 -5.20 6.40 7.89
CA SER A 111 -5.57 7.19 9.07
C SER A 111 -6.63 6.50 9.92
N LEU A 112 -7.69 5.96 9.29
CA LEU A 112 -8.76 5.24 9.97
C LEU A 112 -8.21 4.05 10.76
N TYR A 113 -7.27 3.31 10.17
CA TYR A 113 -6.71 2.12 10.79
C TYR A 113 -5.40 2.37 11.53
N ARG A 114 -4.96 3.61 11.75
CA ARG A 114 -3.66 3.96 12.35
C ARG A 114 -3.29 3.11 13.57
N ASP A 115 -4.21 2.95 14.51
CA ASP A 115 -3.98 2.22 15.76
C ASP A 115 -4.27 0.70 15.68
N ALA A 116 -4.80 0.21 14.55
CA ALA A 116 -5.06 -1.21 14.36
C ALA A 116 -3.76 -1.95 13.99
N SER A 117 -3.23 -2.73 14.94
CA SER A 117 -1.95 -3.45 14.79
C SER A 117 -2.03 -4.67 13.86
N ASP A 118 -3.23 -5.19 13.62
CA ASP A 118 -3.50 -6.32 12.71
C ASP A 118 -3.73 -5.88 11.25
N VAL A 119 -3.73 -4.55 11.01
CA VAL A 119 -3.96 -3.94 9.71
C VAL A 119 -2.64 -3.41 9.15
N ARG A 120 -2.30 -3.84 7.93
CA ARG A 120 -1.13 -3.35 7.18
C ARG A 120 -1.37 -1.92 6.69
N ALA A 121 -0.30 -1.12 6.64
CA ALA A 121 -0.32 0.22 6.06
C ALA A 121 -0.05 0.18 4.56
N ILE A 122 -0.68 1.07 3.80
CA ILE A 122 -0.50 1.17 2.35
C ILE A 122 0.62 2.18 2.04
N ALA A 123 1.65 1.72 1.33
CA ALA A 123 2.72 2.54 0.78
C ALA A 123 2.52 2.75 -0.72
N LEU A 124 2.56 4.01 -1.18
CA LEU A 124 2.51 4.38 -2.60
C LEU A 124 3.93 4.31 -3.17
N LEU A 125 4.28 3.27 -3.91
CA LEU A 125 5.65 3.09 -4.40
C LEU A 125 5.97 4.02 -5.57
N GLY A 126 4.98 4.34 -6.40
CA GLY A 126 5.11 5.20 -7.57
C GLY A 126 4.64 4.53 -8.85
N GLU A 127 4.89 5.20 -9.97
CA GLU A 127 4.40 4.79 -11.28
C GLU A 127 5.39 3.87 -11.99
N TRP A 128 4.86 2.84 -12.66
CA TRP A 128 5.62 1.90 -13.48
C TRP A 128 4.70 1.23 -14.50
N ASN A 129 5.14 1.14 -15.77
CA ASN A 129 4.38 0.51 -16.86
C ASN A 129 2.91 0.96 -16.95
N ASP A 130 2.67 2.28 -16.97
CA ASP A 130 1.32 2.89 -17.05
C ASP A 130 0.35 2.49 -15.91
N ALA A 131 0.91 2.14 -14.75
CA ALA A 131 0.15 1.82 -13.55
C ALA A 131 0.83 2.38 -12.29
N LEU A 132 0.01 2.64 -11.26
CA LEU A 132 0.50 2.97 -9.93
C LEU A 132 0.74 1.68 -9.14
N GLN A 133 1.92 1.59 -8.53
CA GLN A 133 2.32 0.45 -7.71
C GLN A 133 2.15 0.79 -6.23
N LEU A 134 1.49 -0.09 -5.49
CA LEU A 134 1.23 0.04 -4.06
C LEU A 134 1.74 -1.19 -3.31
N LEU A 135 2.10 -1.02 -2.05
CA LEU A 135 2.51 -2.12 -1.18
C LEU A 135 1.88 -2.01 0.20
N CYS A 136 1.11 -3.02 0.58
CA CYS A 136 0.62 -3.17 1.94
C CYS A 136 1.69 -3.81 2.83
N VAL A 137 2.21 -3.05 3.80
CA VAL A 137 3.31 -3.47 4.68
C VAL A 137 2.85 -3.57 6.13
N ASP A 138 3.42 -4.52 6.87
CA ASP A 138 3.23 -4.59 8.33
C ASP A 138 3.79 -3.32 8.99
N LYS A 139 2.99 -2.69 9.86
CA LYS A 139 3.38 -1.45 10.55
C LYS A 139 4.62 -1.63 11.42
N ARG A 140 4.84 -2.83 11.98
CA ARG A 140 6.05 -3.15 12.76
C ARG A 140 7.31 -3.13 11.89
N ALA A 141 7.17 -3.35 10.58
CA ALA A 141 8.28 -3.29 9.64
C ALA A 141 8.56 -1.87 9.12
N LEU A 142 7.59 -0.93 9.22
CA LEU A 142 7.71 0.43 8.67
C LEU A 142 8.97 1.18 9.13
N PRO A 143 9.31 1.28 10.43
CA PRO A 143 10.48 2.04 10.86
C PRO A 143 11.79 1.54 10.24
N ARG A 144 11.89 0.22 10.03
CA ARG A 144 13.03 -0.39 9.35
C ARG A 144 12.98 -0.14 7.85
N LEU A 145 11.84 -0.40 7.21
CA LEU A 145 11.67 -0.22 5.76
C LEU A 145 11.93 1.22 5.32
N LEU A 146 11.43 2.21 6.07
CA LEU A 146 11.64 3.63 5.76
C LEU A 146 13.11 4.06 5.80
N ARG A 147 14.01 3.28 6.43
CA ARG A 147 15.46 3.52 6.42
C ARG A 147 16.17 2.84 5.24
N GLU A 148 15.49 1.95 4.53
CA GLU A 148 16.05 1.21 3.39
C GLU A 148 16.00 2.06 2.12
N ARG A 149 17.09 2.06 1.35
CA ARG A 149 17.19 2.86 0.11
C ARG A 149 16.24 2.42 -1.01
N PHE A 150 15.78 1.17 -0.97
CA PHE A 150 14.84 0.65 -1.97
C PHE A 150 13.39 1.03 -1.68
N PHE A 151 13.08 1.47 -0.45
CA PHE A 151 11.73 1.78 -0.02
C PHE A 151 11.57 3.29 0.18
N ALA A 152 11.25 3.97 -0.92
CA ALA A 152 11.04 5.40 -0.98
C ALA A 152 9.60 5.72 -1.43
N PRO A 153 8.58 5.39 -0.61
CA PRO A 153 7.20 5.60 -0.99
C PRO A 153 6.89 7.10 -1.08
N GLN A 154 6.01 7.46 -2.01
CA GLN A 154 5.62 8.85 -2.25
C GLN A 154 4.82 9.44 -1.07
N ASN A 155 4.14 8.60 -0.27
CA ASN A 155 3.44 8.98 0.96
C ASN A 155 4.30 8.79 2.23
N ARG A 156 5.63 8.90 2.12
CA ARG A 156 6.60 8.71 3.22
C ARG A 156 6.24 9.50 4.48
N ASP A 157 5.98 10.80 4.36
CA ASP A 157 5.70 11.68 5.51
C ASP A 157 4.46 11.23 6.29
N ALA A 158 3.47 10.65 5.62
CA ALA A 158 2.29 10.09 6.28
C ALA A 158 2.61 8.79 7.01
N LEU A 159 3.47 7.94 6.43
CA LEU A 159 3.91 6.68 7.03
C LEU A 159 4.86 6.89 8.21
N GLU A 160 5.67 7.96 8.22
CA GLU A 160 6.53 8.32 9.35
C GLU A 160 5.75 8.80 10.57
N ARG A 161 4.51 9.28 10.37
CA ARG A 161 3.59 9.67 11.45
C ARG A 161 2.77 8.49 11.98
N GLU A 162 2.96 7.28 11.45
CA GLU A 162 2.43 6.05 12.07
C GLU A 162 3.14 5.82 13.40
N PRO A 163 2.41 5.54 14.49
CA PRO A 163 3.01 5.49 15.81
C PRO A 163 4.03 4.35 15.90
N GLU A 164 5.27 4.69 16.24
CA GLU A 164 6.20 3.76 16.89
C GLU A 164 5.56 3.38 18.24
N ARG A 165 4.87 2.23 18.30
CA ARG A 165 4.58 1.62 19.60
C ARG A 165 5.61 0.53 19.88
N SER A 166 6.46 0.88 20.84
CA SER A 166 7.41 0.13 21.66
C SER A 166 7.14 -1.35 21.84
#